data_AF-A0A523YBE5-F1
#
_entry.id   AF-A0A523YBE5-F1
#
_cell.length_a   1.000
_cell.length_b   1.000
_cell.length_c   1.000
_cell.angle_alpha   90.00
_cell.angle_beta   90.00
_cell.angle_gamma   90.00
#
_symmetry.space_group_name_H-M   'P 1'
#
loop_
_entity.id
_entity.type
_entity.pdbx_description
1 polymer ?
#
loop_
_entity_poly.entity_id
_entity_poly.type
_entity_poly.pdbx_seq_one_letter_code
_entity_poly.pdbx_strand_id
1 'polypeptide(L)'
;MLVRKLSKKFIVKCSACHNDYANGIIGPSLLGKSSNEIFDSIAVFKSGEKKNVLMTDLIKMMDKDEIRALADEIYAFNQKIKEARK
;
A
#
# COMPACT_ATOMS: atom_id res chain seq x y z
N MET A 1 5.65 -20.47 -7.67
CA MET A 1 4.29 -19.96 -8.01
C MET A 1 4.39 -18.48 -8.36
N LEU A 2 3.87 -18.02 -9.51
CA LEU A 2 3.86 -16.59 -9.85
C LEU A 2 2.70 -15.91 -9.12
N VAL A 3 3.00 -15.12 -8.08
CA VAL A 3 2.00 -14.29 -7.42
C VAL A 3 1.62 -13.15 -8.39
N ARG A 4 0.32 -13.01 -8.69
CA ARG A 4 -0.16 -11.96 -9.61
C ARG A 4 0.06 -10.58 -9.00
N LYS A 5 0.42 -9.60 -9.84
CA LYS A 5 0.55 -8.18 -9.44
C LYS A 5 -0.74 -7.63 -8.83
N LEU A 6 -0.60 -6.54 -8.08
CA LEU A 6 -1.71 -5.79 -7.49
C LEU A 6 -2.61 -5.14 -8.57
N SER A 7 -3.76 -4.64 -8.15
CA SER A 7 -4.81 -4.08 -9.00
C SER A 7 -4.33 -2.88 -9.81
N LYS A 8 -5.05 -2.56 -10.90
CA LYS A 8 -4.79 -1.34 -11.67
C LYS A 8 -4.88 -0.08 -10.81
N LYS A 9 -5.78 -0.08 -9.82
CA LYS A 9 -5.96 1.04 -8.88
C LYS A 9 -4.71 1.24 -8.02
N PHE A 10 -4.18 0.16 -7.46
CA PHE A 10 -2.91 0.21 -6.74
C PHE A 10 -1.77 0.64 -7.66
N ILE A 11 -1.68 0.12 -8.89
CA ILE A 11 -0.61 0.47 -9.83
C ILE A 11 -0.62 1.98 -10.12
N VAL A 12 -1.76 2.53 -10.51
CA VAL A 12 -1.87 3.95 -10.86
C VAL A 12 -1.57 4.87 -9.68
N LYS A 13 -1.97 4.49 -8.46
CA LYS A 13 -1.85 5.37 -7.29
C LYS A 13 -0.54 5.16 -6.52
N CYS A 14 -0.09 3.92 -6.37
CA CYS A 14 0.91 3.56 -5.36
C CYS A 14 2.21 3.03 -5.97
N SER A 15 2.18 2.37 -7.13
CA SER A 15 3.33 1.58 -7.59
C SER A 15 4.51 2.42 -8.08
N ALA A 16 4.28 3.67 -8.47
CA ALA A 16 5.36 4.60 -8.81
C ALA A 16 6.42 4.69 -7.70
N CYS A 17 6.01 4.58 -6.43
CA CYS A 17 6.91 4.55 -5.29
C CYS A 17 7.07 3.15 -4.68
N HIS A 18 5.97 2.41 -4.55
CA HIS A 18 5.93 1.14 -3.80
C HIS A 18 6.10 -0.12 -4.65
N ASN A 19 6.32 0.03 -5.98
CA ASN A 19 6.42 -1.03 -6.98
C ASN A 19 5.12 -1.82 -7.20
N ASP A 20 4.92 -2.37 -8.40
CA ASP A 20 3.71 -3.14 -8.80
C ASP A 20 3.43 -4.36 -7.91
N TYR A 21 4.44 -4.86 -7.20
CA TYR A 21 4.37 -5.98 -6.26
C TYR A 21 4.58 -5.56 -4.81
N ALA A 22 4.38 -4.29 -4.47
CA ALA A 22 4.53 -3.75 -3.11
C ALA A 22 5.93 -3.93 -2.50
N ASN A 23 6.95 -4.32 -3.29
CA ASN A 23 8.27 -4.64 -2.78
C ASN A 23 9.08 -3.40 -2.37
N GLY A 24 8.68 -2.20 -2.80
CA GLY A 24 9.33 -0.93 -2.48
C GLY A 24 10.66 -0.75 -3.20
N ILE A 25 10.81 0.36 -3.93
CA ILE A 25 12.10 0.78 -4.50
C ILE A 25 12.39 2.21 -4.06
N ILE A 26 11.44 3.12 -4.29
CA ILE A 26 11.53 4.53 -3.87
C ILE A 26 10.84 4.71 -2.51
N GLY A 27 9.61 4.22 -2.39
CA GLY A 27 8.89 4.10 -1.13
C GLY A 27 9.25 2.80 -0.40
N PRO A 28 9.05 2.73 0.92
CA PRO A 28 9.31 1.52 1.68
C PRO A 28 8.46 0.36 1.18
N SER A 29 8.98 -0.85 1.37
CA SER A 29 8.22 -2.08 1.11
C SER A 29 6.93 -2.11 1.92
N LEU A 30 5.83 -2.50 1.28
CA LEU A 30 4.55 -2.77 1.93
C LEU A 30 4.34 -4.28 2.15
N LEU A 31 5.31 -5.10 1.75
CA LEU A 31 5.28 -6.54 1.99
C LEU A 31 5.32 -6.86 3.48
N GLY A 32 4.57 -7.90 3.87
CA GLY A 32 4.50 -8.38 5.25
C GLY A 32 3.68 -7.52 6.20
N LYS A 33 3.28 -6.31 5.81
CA LYS A 33 2.41 -5.44 6.60
C LYS A 33 0.97 -5.94 6.62
N SER A 34 0.28 -5.73 7.74
CA SER A 34 -1.16 -5.92 7.88
C SER A 34 -1.95 -4.76 7.26
N SER A 35 -3.25 -4.98 7.03
CA SER A 35 -4.16 -3.93 6.57
C SER A 35 -4.18 -2.74 7.53
N ASN A 36 -4.27 -2.99 8.83
CA ASN A 36 -4.30 -1.93 9.84
C ASN A 36 -3.01 -1.10 9.85
N GLU A 37 -1.84 -1.74 9.80
CA GLU A 37 -0.57 -1.01 9.75
C GLU A 37 -0.48 -0.09 8.52
N ILE A 38 -0.97 -0.54 7.36
CA ILE A 38 -0.97 0.27 6.13
C ILE A 38 -1.97 1.41 6.25
N PHE A 39 -3.20 1.11 6.67
CA PHE A 39 -4.25 2.11 6.82
C PHE A 39 -3.86 3.21 7.82
N ASP A 40 -3.39 2.82 9.01
CA ASP A 40 -3.01 3.75 10.07
C ASP A 40 -1.83 4.62 9.63
N SER A 41 -0.86 4.04 8.92
CA SER A 41 0.25 4.81 8.34
C SER A 41 -0.25 5.88 7.37
N ILE A 42 -1.17 5.54 6.47
CA ILE A 42 -1.76 6.50 5.53
C ILE A 42 -2.57 7.56 6.28
N ALA A 43 -3.35 7.17 7.30
CA ALA A 43 -4.14 8.09 8.10
C ALA A 43 -3.27 9.13 8.82
N VAL A 44 -2.12 8.73 9.37
CA VAL A 44 -1.13 9.62 10.02
C VAL A 44 -0.54 10.63 9.03
N PHE A 45 -0.27 10.23 7.78
CA PHE A 45 0.18 11.18 6.76
C PHE A 45 -0.96 12.09 6.26
N LYS A 46 -2.19 11.58 6.22
CA LYS A 46 -3.37 12.33 5.78
C LYS A 46 -3.80 13.39 6.81
N SER A 47 -3.70 13.07 8.11
CA SER A 47 -3.99 14.02 9.20
C SER A 47 -2.96 15.14 9.31
N GLY A 48 -1.77 14.94 8.72
CA GLY A 48 -0.65 15.86 8.83
C GLY A 48 0.18 15.69 10.11
N GLU A 49 -0.14 14.70 10.95
CA GLU A 49 0.66 14.35 12.14
C GLU A 49 2.10 13.99 11.76
N LYS A 50 2.28 13.25 10.66
CA LYS A 50 3.58 13.12 9.99
C LYS A 50 3.55 13.79 8.64
N LYS A 51 4.58 14.61 8.38
CA LYS A 51 4.78 15.26 7.09
C LYS A 51 5.52 14.32 6.14
N ASN A 52 4.97 14.09 4.96
CA ASN A 52 5.65 13.39 3.88
C ASN A 52 5.20 13.98 2.54
N VAL A 53 6.01 14.90 2.00
CA VAL A 53 5.69 15.67 0.78
C VAL A 53 5.36 14.78 -0.42
N LEU A 54 5.91 13.56 -0.50
CA LEU A 54 5.68 12.64 -1.61
C LEU A 54 4.35 11.89 -1.48
N MET A 55 3.95 11.55 -0.25
CA MET A 55 2.71 10.82 0.02
C MET A 55 1.49 11.74 0.14
N THR A 56 1.68 12.94 0.68
CA THR A 56 0.59 13.82 1.13
C THR A 56 -0.38 14.21 0.02
N ASP A 57 0.09 14.54 -1.18
CA ASP A 57 -0.80 15.03 -2.24
C ASP A 57 -1.68 13.92 -2.83
N LEU A 58 -1.13 12.71 -2.95
CA LEU A 58 -1.88 11.54 -3.40
C LEU A 58 -3.00 11.17 -2.41
N ILE A 59 -2.65 11.03 -1.13
CA ILE A 59 -3.58 10.53 -0.10
C ILE A 59 -4.61 11.57 0.31
N LYS A 60 -4.37 12.86 0.08
CA LYS A 60 -5.34 13.93 0.35
C LYS A 60 -6.64 13.72 -0.45
N MET A 61 -6.52 13.27 -1.70
CA MET A 61 -7.65 13.06 -2.60
C MET A 61 -8.42 11.75 -2.37
N MET A 62 -7.93 10.87 -1.50
CA MET A 62 -8.53 9.55 -1.25
C MET A 62 -9.42 9.58 0.01
N ASP A 63 -10.62 9.01 -0.05
CA ASP A 63 -11.43 8.83 1.15
C ASP A 63 -10.95 7.64 2.00
N LYS A 64 -11.53 7.47 3.20
CA LYS A 64 -11.15 6.40 4.13
C LYS A 64 -11.44 5.01 3.56
N ASP A 65 -12.54 4.85 2.82
CA ASP A 65 -12.97 3.55 2.31
C ASP A 65 -12.04 3.10 1.17
N GLU A 66 -11.61 4.03 0.32
CA GLU A 66 -10.61 3.80 -0.71
C GLU A 66 -9.24 3.41 -0.10
N ILE A 67 -8.80 4.10 0.96
CA ILE A 67 -7.56 3.77 1.66
C ILE A 67 -7.66 2.37 2.28
N ARG A 68 -8.79 2.06 2.93
CA ARG A 68 -9.03 0.74 3.54
C ARG A 68 -9.02 -0.37 2.50
N ALA A 69 -9.70 -0.17 1.37
CA ALA A 69 -9.74 -1.15 0.29
C ALA A 69 -8.34 -1.47 -0.26
N LEU A 70 -7.49 -0.45 -0.44
CA LEU A 70 -6.10 -0.67 -0.88
C LEU A 70 -5.25 -1.38 0.18
N ALA A 71 -5.42 -1.04 1.46
CA ALA A 71 -4.73 -1.70 2.56
C ALA A 71 -5.10 -3.19 2.67
N ASP A 72 -6.40 -3.51 2.54
CA ASP A 72 -6.90 -4.89 2.54
C ASP A 72 -6.40 -5.68 1.33
N GLU A 73 -6.35 -5.05 0.16
CA GLU A 73 -5.80 -5.65 -1.07
C GLU A 73 -4.34 -6.05 -0.88
N ILE A 74 -3.50 -5.13 -0.37
CA ILE A 74 -2.08 -5.39 -0.11
C ILE A 74 -1.91 -6.49 0.94
N TYR A 75 -2.74 -6.50 1.98
CA TYR A 75 -2.70 -7.55 3.00
C TYR A 75 -3.02 -8.93 2.43
N ALA A 76 -4.09 -9.05 1.62
CA ALA A 76 -4.44 -10.29 0.97
C ALA A 76 -3.33 -10.78 0.02
N PHE A 77 -2.68 -9.86 -0.67
CA PHE A 77 -1.50 -10.15 -1.49
C PHE A 77 -0.31 -10.63 -0.65
N ASN A 78 -0.07 -10.01 0.51
CA ASN A 78 0.97 -10.43 1.47
C ASN A 78 0.75 -11.86 1.98
N GLN A 79 -0.50 -12.27 2.23
CA GLN A 79 -0.81 -13.66 2.61
C GLN A 79 -0.45 -14.64 1.49
N LYS A 80 -0.80 -14.33 0.24
CA LYS A 80 -0.44 -15.17 -0.92
C LYS A 80 1.07 -15.30 -1.11
N ILE A 81 1.83 -14.22 -0.90
CA ILE A 81 3.30 -14.29 -0.91
C ILE A 81 3.82 -15.20 0.19
N LYS A 82 3.29 -15.05 1.42
CA LYS A 82 3.70 -15.87 2.57
C LYS A 82 3.42 -17.35 2.31
N GLU A 83 2.28 -17.68 1.71
CA GLU A 83 1.93 -19.05 1.31
C GLU A 83 2.86 -19.58 0.22
N ALA A 84 3.16 -18.77 -0.81
CA ALA A 84 4.03 -19.19 -1.92
C ALA A 84 5.52 -19.33 -1.55
N ARG A 85 5.93 -18.83 -0.37
CA ARG A 85 7.29 -18.95 0.19
C ARG A 85 7.44 -20.13 1.15
N LYS A 86 6.35 -20.77 1.55
CA LYS A 86 6.38 -22.06 2.24
C LYS A 86 6.68 -23.17 1.23
#